data_AF-A0AAW1LBG2-F1
#
_entry.id   AF-A0AAW1LBG2-F1
#
_cell.length_a   1.000
_cell.length_b   1.000
_cell.length_c   1.000
_cell.angle_alpha   90.00
_cell.angle_beta   90.00
_cell.angle_gamma   90.00
#
_symmetry.space_group_name_H-M   'P 1'
#
loop_
_entity.id
_entity.type
_entity.pdbx_description
1 polymer ?
#
loop_
_entity_poly.entity_id
_entity_poly.type
_entity_poly.pdbx_seq_one_letter_code
_entity_poly.pdbx_strand_id
1 'polypeptide(L)'
;MMAARSLIHLFRTTRPELLYKKDRGRPTEAAEELTSMNYGRIEAIDYIPGAEVLLKEKHEEVVINSDSDSNEDEWVDIEHSSDEAGNNTSDDDNDGSDTERKADAAKEISLGRILTDEDFKRIDMANNKNQLPDRGVKGKLKETQAESKRKYDKAARIASVKEGQKDRQKFGYKDGRLNIHCSKTNRERRKKKNFQMIKHKVKSKVKRSFKDKQIALRNHLIHLKKMK
;
A
#
# COMPACT_ATOMS: atom_id res chain seq x y z
N MET A 1 -14.15 -20.05 10.21
CA MET A 1 -14.40 -18.66 10.64
C MET A 1 -15.07 -17.83 9.54
N MET A 2 -16.20 -18.28 8.97
CA MET A 2 -16.90 -17.52 7.90
C MET A 2 -18.03 -16.64 8.48
N ALA A 3 -18.79 -17.15 9.45
CA ALA A 3 -19.88 -16.41 10.10
C ALA A 3 -19.44 -15.11 10.80
N ALA A 4 -18.28 -15.11 11.47
CA ALA A 4 -17.76 -13.89 12.09
C ALA A 4 -17.35 -12.84 11.05
N ARG A 5 -16.83 -13.28 9.89
CA ARG A 5 -16.38 -12.39 8.81
C ARG A 5 -17.56 -11.74 8.08
N SER A 6 -18.67 -12.47 7.88
CA SER A 6 -19.88 -11.89 7.29
C SER A 6 -20.47 -10.81 8.18
N LEU A 7 -20.50 -11.03 9.51
CA LEU A 7 -20.96 -10.02 10.47
C LEU A 7 -20.03 -8.80 10.48
N ILE A 8 -18.71 -8.99 10.50
CA ILE A 8 -17.74 -7.89 10.41
C ILE A 8 -17.94 -7.07 9.12
N HIS A 9 -18.20 -7.72 7.98
CA HIS A 9 -18.43 -7.02 6.72
C HIS A 9 -19.71 -6.18 6.75
N LEU A 10 -20.81 -6.72 7.29
CA LEU A 10 -22.05 -5.98 7.49
C LEU A 10 -21.84 -4.75 8.39
N PHE A 11 -21.09 -4.89 9.49
CA PHE A 11 -20.84 -3.77 10.40
C PHE A 11 -19.93 -2.70 9.79
N ARG A 12 -19.07 -3.03 8.82
CA ARG A 12 -18.30 -2.02 8.08
C ARG A 12 -19.19 -1.11 7.25
N THR A 13 -20.27 -1.64 6.68
CA THR A 13 -21.19 -0.88 5.81
C THR A 13 -22.34 -0.22 6.55
N THR A 14 -22.70 -0.71 7.73
CA THR A 14 -23.85 -0.21 8.50
C THR A 14 -23.46 0.65 9.69
N ARG A 15 -22.49 0.21 10.51
CA ARG A 15 -22.04 0.89 11.74
C ARG A 15 -20.56 0.58 12.07
N PRO A 16 -19.60 1.22 11.37
CA PRO A 16 -18.17 0.94 11.57
C PRO A 16 -17.64 1.36 12.95
N GLU A 17 -18.34 2.24 13.65
CA GLU A 17 -17.98 2.73 14.99
C GLU A 17 -17.97 1.62 16.05
N LEU A 18 -18.91 0.68 15.97
CA LEU A 18 -19.06 -0.45 16.90
C LEU A 18 -17.95 -1.48 16.75
N LEU A 19 -17.25 -1.44 15.62
CA LEU A 19 -16.18 -2.35 15.30
C LEU A 19 -14.84 -1.82 15.82
N TYR A 20 -13.94 -2.71 16.25
CA TYR A 20 -12.59 -2.29 16.66
C TYR A 20 -11.80 -1.72 15.48
N LYS A 21 -10.85 -0.82 15.76
CA LYS A 21 -9.97 -0.20 14.74
C LYS A 21 -9.32 -1.21 13.78
N LYS A 22 -8.98 -2.40 14.25
CA LYS A 22 -8.37 -3.48 13.44
C LYS A 22 -9.32 -4.05 12.39
N ASP A 23 -10.60 -4.05 12.70
CA ASP A 23 -11.61 -4.71 11.90
C ASP A 23 -12.36 -3.73 11.01
N ARG A 24 -12.22 -2.40 11.18
CA ARG A 24 -12.86 -1.37 10.35
C ARG A 24 -12.46 -1.39 8.87
N GLY A 25 -11.34 -2.04 8.54
CA GLY A 25 -10.83 -2.05 7.17
C GLY A 25 -10.18 -0.72 6.81
N ARG A 26 -10.09 -0.44 5.51
CA ARG A 26 -9.50 0.80 5.00
C ARG A 26 -10.61 1.85 4.86
N PRO A 27 -10.42 3.09 5.36
CA PRO A 27 -11.40 4.14 5.18
C PRO A 27 -11.56 4.44 3.68
N THR A 28 -12.80 4.62 3.27
CA THR A 28 -13.25 5.07 1.96
C THR A 28 -14.07 6.34 2.18
N GLU A 29 -14.08 7.27 1.24
CA GLU A 29 -14.86 8.52 1.37
C GLU A 29 -16.34 8.22 1.67
N ALA A 30 -16.92 7.24 0.98
CA ALA A 30 -18.28 6.76 1.24
C ALA A 30 -18.51 6.21 2.66
N ALA A 31 -17.46 5.73 3.33
CA ALA A 31 -17.56 5.22 4.70
C ALA A 31 -17.42 6.34 5.75
N GLU A 32 -16.81 7.47 5.38
CA GLU A 32 -16.71 8.66 6.21
C GLU A 32 -18.00 9.48 6.15
N GLU A 33 -18.64 9.55 4.98
CA GLU A 33 -19.96 10.17 4.78
C GLU A 33 -21.13 9.33 5.32
N LEU A 34 -20.88 8.08 5.72
CA LEU A 34 -21.91 7.17 6.23
C LEU A 34 -22.42 7.64 7.60
N THR A 35 -23.55 8.35 7.60
CA THR A 35 -24.25 8.67 8.86
C THR A 35 -25.13 7.51 9.32
N SER A 36 -25.02 7.12 10.59
CA SER A 36 -25.79 5.98 11.10
C SER A 36 -27.23 6.37 11.39
N MET A 37 -28.19 5.62 10.85
CA MET A 37 -29.63 5.79 11.14
C MET A 37 -29.92 5.43 12.60
N ASN A 38 -30.42 6.39 13.36
CA ASN A 38 -30.91 6.17 14.71
C ASN A 38 -32.42 5.90 14.69
N TYR A 39 -32.90 5.08 15.63
CA TYR A 39 -34.32 4.78 15.73
C TYR A 39 -35.15 6.07 15.84
N GLY A 40 -36.14 6.22 14.97
CA GLY A 40 -37.01 7.40 14.93
C GLY A 40 -36.47 8.60 14.14
N ARG A 41 -35.27 8.52 13.53
CA ARG A 41 -34.79 9.54 12.58
C ARG A 41 -35.53 9.40 11.25
N ILE A 42 -36.01 10.51 10.71
CA ILE A 42 -36.56 10.61 9.35
C ILE A 42 -35.52 11.36 8.52
N GLU A 43 -34.96 10.70 7.51
CA GLU A 43 -34.10 11.34 6.51
C GLU A 43 -34.91 11.53 5.23
N ALA A 44 -35.40 12.76 5.03
CA ALA A 44 -35.97 13.20 3.76
C ALA A 44 -34.90 14.01 3.04
N ILE A 45 -34.42 13.48 1.91
CA ILE A 45 -33.40 14.13 1.09
C ILE A 45 -34.10 14.76 -0.10
N ASP A 46 -33.97 16.08 -0.24
CA ASP A 46 -34.63 16.87 -1.31
C ASP A 46 -33.77 16.95 -2.59
N TYR A 47 -32.70 16.16 -2.68
CA TYR A 47 -31.73 16.15 -3.79
C TYR A 47 -31.26 14.72 -4.12
N ILE A 48 -30.70 14.56 -5.32
CA ILE A 48 -30.06 13.31 -5.73
C ILE A 48 -28.59 13.34 -5.29
N PRO A 49 -28.13 12.44 -4.40
CA PRO A 49 -26.73 12.39 -3.98
C PRO A 49 -25.79 12.13 -5.16
N GLY A 50 -24.70 12.89 -5.26
CA GLY A 50 -23.74 12.79 -6.37
C GLY A 50 -24.11 13.62 -7.59
N ALA A 51 -25.27 14.30 -7.59
CA ALA A 51 -25.67 15.16 -8.71
C ALA A 51 -24.70 16.34 -8.93
N GLU A 52 -23.96 16.79 -7.91
CA GLU A 52 -22.97 17.87 -7.99
C GLU A 52 -21.90 17.65 -9.07
N VAL A 53 -21.67 16.40 -9.48
CA VAL A 53 -20.75 16.03 -10.56
C VAL A 53 -21.16 16.67 -11.88
N LEU A 54 -22.45 16.85 -12.12
CA LEU A 54 -22.99 17.40 -13.37
C LEU A 54 -22.85 18.92 -13.49
N LEU A 55 -22.59 19.63 -12.38
CA LEU A 55 -22.23 21.06 -12.43
C LEU A 55 -20.80 21.27 -12.92
N LYS A 56 -19.89 20.31 -12.67
CA LYS A 56 -18.49 20.41 -13.10
C LYS A 56 -18.36 20.41 -14.63
N GLU A 57 -19.29 19.78 -15.35
CA GLU A 57 -19.22 19.63 -16.81
C GLU A 57 -19.51 20.92 -17.61
N LYS A 58 -20.17 21.95 -17.03
CA LYS A 58 -20.34 23.24 -17.75
C LYS A 58 -19.01 23.91 -18.13
N HIS A 59 -17.89 23.49 -17.54
CA HIS A 59 -16.55 24.02 -17.83
C HIS A 59 -15.68 23.11 -18.74
N GLU A 60 -16.14 21.92 -19.13
CA GLU A 60 -15.34 20.94 -19.88
C GLU A 60 -16.07 20.40 -21.13
N GLU A 61 -16.60 21.28 -21.98
CA GLU A 61 -16.91 20.90 -23.36
C GLU A 61 -15.60 20.68 -24.13
N VAL A 62 -15.05 19.47 -24.05
CA VAL A 62 -13.98 19.01 -24.93
C VAL A 62 -14.59 18.71 -26.30
N VAL A 63 -14.25 19.53 -27.30
CA VAL A 63 -14.59 19.32 -28.71
C VAL A 63 -13.93 18.02 -29.19
N ILE A 64 -14.68 16.93 -29.23
CA ILE A 64 -14.26 15.70 -29.91
C ILE A 64 -14.53 15.90 -31.40
N ASN A 65 -13.46 16.24 -32.13
CA ASN A 65 -13.50 16.30 -33.59
C ASN A 65 -13.66 14.86 -34.13
N SER A 66 -14.89 14.48 -34.48
CA SER A 66 -15.21 13.18 -35.07
C SER A 66 -15.00 13.24 -36.57
N ASP A 67 -13.76 13.03 -37.01
CA ASP A 67 -13.47 12.71 -38.42
C ASP A 67 -12.24 11.78 -38.47
N SER A 68 -12.45 10.54 -38.89
CA SER A 68 -11.61 9.83 -39.88
C SER A 68 -11.68 8.30 -39.73
N ASP A 69 -12.40 7.72 -40.68
CA ASP A 69 -12.21 6.50 -41.46
C ASP A 69 -11.78 5.15 -40.85
N SER A 70 -12.51 4.14 -41.34
CA SER A 70 -12.50 2.72 -40.99
C SER A 70 -11.29 2.00 -41.58
N ASN A 71 -10.48 1.32 -40.76
CA ASN A 71 -9.65 0.18 -41.19
C ASN A 71 -9.39 -0.85 -40.08
N GLU A 72 -9.22 -2.08 -40.53
CA GLU A 72 -9.38 -3.37 -39.87
C GLU A 72 -8.04 -3.93 -39.35
N ASP A 73 -8.05 -4.50 -38.14
CA ASP A 73 -7.02 -5.37 -37.53
C ASP A 73 -5.55 -4.90 -37.52
N GLU A 74 -5.26 -3.80 -36.84
CA GLU A 74 -3.91 -3.44 -36.37
C GLU A 74 -3.92 -3.25 -34.85
N TRP A 75 -3.01 -3.90 -34.13
CA TRP A 75 -2.87 -3.72 -32.68
C TRP A 75 -2.44 -2.28 -32.42
N VAL A 76 -3.41 -1.44 -32.04
CA VAL A 76 -3.16 -0.05 -31.65
C VAL A 76 -2.35 -0.07 -30.34
N ASP A 77 -1.09 0.34 -30.42
CA ASP A 77 -0.34 0.73 -29.23
C ASP A 77 -1.07 1.94 -28.65
N ILE A 78 -1.86 1.70 -27.60
CA ILE A 78 -2.45 2.74 -26.78
C ILE A 78 -1.27 3.43 -26.11
N GLU A 79 -0.82 4.54 -26.70
CA GLU A 79 0.03 5.50 -26.02
C GLU A 79 -0.70 5.90 -24.75
N HIS A 80 -0.25 5.35 -23.62
CA HIS A 80 -0.63 5.87 -22.33
C HIS A 80 -0.22 7.34 -22.33
N SER A 81 -1.20 8.24 -22.46
CA SER A 81 -1.05 9.67 -22.26
C SER A 81 -0.39 9.88 -20.90
N SER A 82 0.94 9.97 -20.94
CA SER A 82 1.85 10.18 -19.83
C SER A 82 2.43 11.58 -19.91
N ASP A 83 1.77 12.49 -20.65
CA ASP A 83 2.22 13.88 -20.81
C ASP A 83 1.11 14.91 -20.98
N GLU A 84 -0.14 14.64 -20.57
CA GLU A 84 -1.08 15.71 -20.24
C GLU A 84 -1.04 16.01 -18.73
N ALA A 85 0.05 16.69 -18.38
CA ALA A 85 0.27 17.31 -17.09
C ALA A 85 -0.57 18.58 -16.98
N GLY A 86 -1.82 18.43 -16.56
CA GLY A 86 -2.68 19.58 -16.34
C GLY A 86 -3.98 19.32 -15.58
N ASN A 87 -4.15 18.16 -14.91
CA ASN A 87 -5.33 17.99 -14.07
C ASN A 87 -5.01 18.43 -12.64
N ASN A 88 -5.54 19.61 -12.28
CA ASN A 88 -5.53 20.16 -10.93
C ASN A 88 -6.00 19.08 -9.94
N THR A 89 -5.04 18.39 -9.34
CA THR A 89 -5.26 17.71 -8.08
C THR A 89 -5.30 18.82 -7.04
N SER A 90 -6.44 19.49 -6.96
CA SER A 90 -6.80 20.23 -5.76
C SER A 90 -6.86 19.18 -4.64
N ASP A 91 -5.72 19.01 -3.96
CA ASP A 91 -5.73 18.66 -2.55
C ASP A 91 -6.53 19.77 -1.84
N ASP A 92 -7.85 19.60 -1.83
CA ASP A 92 -8.75 20.43 -1.05
C ASP A 92 -8.85 19.77 0.32
N ASP A 93 -7.82 20.02 1.13
CA ASP A 93 -7.90 19.88 2.57
C ASP A 93 -8.95 20.91 3.08
N ASN A 94 -10.23 20.55 3.06
CA ASN A 94 -11.29 21.37 3.67
C ASN A 94 -12.40 20.52 4.33
N ASP A 95 -12.01 20.06 5.51
CA ASP A 95 -12.77 19.52 6.63
C ASP A 95 -14.18 20.15 6.82
N GLY A 96 -15.22 19.35 6.61
CA GLY A 96 -16.61 19.61 7.04
C GLY A 96 -17.47 20.59 6.24
N SER A 97 -16.89 21.63 5.64
CA SER A 97 -17.68 22.68 4.94
C SER A 97 -18.03 22.35 3.48
N ASP A 98 -17.39 21.33 2.89
CA ASP A 98 -17.66 20.95 1.50
C ASP A 98 -18.82 19.98 1.33
N THR A 99 -19.21 19.21 2.35
CA THR A 99 -20.36 18.29 2.25
C THR A 99 -21.67 19.06 2.13
N GLU A 100 -21.83 20.13 2.90
CA GLU A 100 -23.00 21.03 2.81
C GLU A 100 -23.05 21.73 1.45
N ARG A 101 -21.91 22.23 0.96
CA ARG A 101 -21.82 22.84 -0.37
C ARG A 101 -22.16 21.87 -1.49
N LYS A 102 -21.68 20.62 -1.42
CA LYS A 102 -22.03 19.55 -2.37
C LYS A 102 -23.53 19.26 -2.34
N ALA A 103 -24.12 19.18 -1.15
CA ALA A 103 -25.56 18.96 -1.00
C ALA A 103 -26.38 20.11 -1.61
N ASP A 104 -25.98 21.37 -1.39
CA ASP A 104 -26.66 22.52 -1.94
C ASP A 104 -26.50 22.60 -3.46
N ALA A 105 -25.32 22.33 -4.00
CA ALA A 105 -25.08 22.20 -5.43
C ALA A 105 -25.94 21.08 -6.06
N ALA A 106 -26.06 19.93 -5.40
CA ALA A 106 -26.91 18.83 -5.85
C ALA A 106 -28.41 19.18 -5.83
N LYS A 107 -28.86 19.95 -4.83
CA LYS A 107 -30.25 20.48 -4.76
C LYS A 107 -30.54 21.39 -5.95
N GLU A 108 -29.65 22.32 -6.27
CA GLU A 108 -29.83 23.24 -7.39
C GLU A 108 -30.01 22.51 -8.73
N ILE A 109 -29.23 21.45 -8.98
CA ILE A 109 -29.34 20.66 -10.21
C ILE A 109 -30.64 19.86 -10.21
N SER A 110 -30.94 19.19 -9.10
CA SER A 110 -32.12 18.33 -8.97
C SER A 110 -33.42 19.12 -9.14
N LEU A 111 -33.44 20.38 -8.66
CA LEU A 111 -34.57 21.30 -8.82
C LEU A 111 -34.56 22.05 -10.16
N GLY A 112 -33.39 22.26 -10.77
CA GLY A 112 -33.21 23.10 -11.94
C GLY A 112 -33.31 22.40 -13.30
N ARG A 113 -33.04 21.08 -13.38
CA ARG A 113 -33.02 20.33 -14.65
C ARG A 113 -33.64 18.94 -14.50
N ILE A 114 -34.36 18.51 -15.53
CA ILE A 114 -34.80 17.12 -15.67
C ILE A 114 -33.59 16.26 -16.06
N LEU A 115 -33.30 15.26 -15.22
CA LEU A 115 -32.13 14.40 -15.35
C LEU A 115 -32.38 13.27 -16.35
N THR A 116 -31.43 12.99 -17.25
CA THR A 116 -31.53 11.91 -18.23
C THR A 116 -30.79 10.64 -17.77
N ASP A 117 -31.02 9.52 -18.44
CA ASP A 117 -30.33 8.25 -18.16
C ASP A 117 -28.80 8.34 -18.25
N GLU A 118 -28.27 9.23 -19.09
CA GLU A 118 -26.83 9.47 -19.17
C GLU A 118 -26.30 10.16 -17.91
N ASP A 119 -27.05 11.14 -17.41
CA ASP A 119 -26.69 11.88 -16.21
C ASP A 119 -26.66 10.94 -14.99
N PHE A 120 -27.62 10.01 -14.87
CA PHE A 120 -27.61 8.96 -13.84
C PHE A 120 -26.41 8.02 -13.96
N LYS A 121 -26.05 7.59 -15.18
CA LYS A 121 -24.83 6.77 -15.39
C LYS A 121 -23.57 7.51 -14.94
N ARG A 122 -23.48 8.83 -15.18
CA ARG A 122 -22.34 9.65 -14.73
C ARG A 122 -22.28 9.73 -13.21
N ILE A 123 -23.42 9.98 -12.56
CA ILE A 123 -23.52 10.00 -11.10
C ILE A 123 -23.09 8.65 -10.52
N ASP A 124 -23.57 7.54 -11.08
CA ASP A 124 -23.21 6.20 -10.65
C ASP A 124 -21.72 5.91 -10.83
N MET A 125 -21.12 6.32 -11.95
CA MET A 125 -19.67 6.17 -12.18
C MET A 125 -18.85 6.92 -11.12
N ALA A 126 -19.24 8.14 -10.78
CA ALA A 126 -18.57 8.93 -9.75
C ALA A 126 -18.74 8.30 -8.36
N ASN A 127 -19.96 7.90 -7.99
CA ASN A 127 -20.24 7.26 -6.70
C ASN A 127 -19.48 5.92 -6.55
N ASN A 128 -19.33 5.15 -7.63
CA ASN A 128 -18.56 3.91 -7.63
C ASN A 128 -17.06 4.16 -7.39
N LYS A 129 -16.51 5.29 -7.87
CA LYS A 129 -15.12 5.67 -7.62
C LYS A 129 -14.88 5.94 -6.13
N ASN A 130 -15.81 6.61 -5.45
CA ASN A 130 -15.69 6.98 -4.03
C ASN A 130 -15.84 5.77 -3.08
N GLN A 131 -16.52 4.69 -3.52
CA GLN A 131 -16.63 3.43 -2.78
C GLN A 131 -15.34 2.61 -2.79
N LEU A 132 -14.47 2.82 -3.78
CA LEU A 132 -13.20 2.12 -3.87
C LEU A 132 -12.15 2.83 -3.00
N PRO A 133 -11.41 2.10 -2.15
CA PRO A 133 -10.34 2.71 -1.38
C PRO A 133 -9.25 3.16 -2.33
N ASP A 134 -8.86 4.43 -2.26
CA ASP A 134 -7.87 5.06 -3.13
C ASP A 134 -6.67 4.13 -3.32
N ARG A 135 -6.50 3.51 -4.50
CA ARG A 135 -5.40 2.57 -4.72
C ARG A 135 -4.15 3.41 -4.87
N GLY A 136 -3.56 3.80 -3.74
CA GLY A 136 -2.40 4.68 -3.66
C GLY A 136 -1.43 4.33 -4.77
N VAL A 137 -1.48 5.11 -5.85
CA VAL A 137 -0.42 5.17 -6.83
C VAL A 137 0.77 5.49 -5.96
N LYS A 138 1.78 4.60 -5.92
CA LYS A 138 2.95 4.78 -5.06
C LYS A 138 3.50 6.18 -5.35
N GLY A 139 3.17 7.13 -4.47
CA GLY A 139 3.39 8.54 -4.72
C GLY A 139 4.87 8.76 -4.96
N LYS A 140 5.19 9.45 -6.05
CA LYS A 140 6.45 10.19 -6.07
C LYS A 140 6.33 11.21 -4.94
N LEU A 141 7.24 11.13 -3.96
CA LEU A 141 7.30 12.11 -2.89
C LEU A 141 7.25 13.51 -3.51
N LYS A 142 6.31 14.34 -3.03
CA LYS A 142 6.26 15.77 -3.34
C LYS A 142 7.63 16.37 -3.02
N GLU A 143 8.33 16.80 -4.05
CA GLU A 143 9.57 17.56 -3.95
C GLU A 143 9.16 18.96 -3.50
N THR A 144 9.03 19.17 -2.18
CA THR A 144 8.98 20.52 -1.60
C THR A 144 10.21 21.26 -2.13
N GLN A 145 10.02 22.49 -2.62
CA GLN A 145 11.06 23.37 -3.15
C GLN A 145 12.31 23.39 -2.25
N ALA A 146 13.21 22.47 -2.52
CA ALA A 146 14.58 22.44 -2.07
C ALA A 146 15.32 22.31 -3.38
N GLU A 147 16.07 23.36 -3.74
CA GLU A 147 17.00 23.39 -4.87
C GLU A 147 17.46 21.97 -5.19
N SER A 148 17.08 21.47 -6.37
CA SER A 148 17.48 20.15 -6.85
C SER A 148 19.00 20.07 -6.73
N LYS A 149 19.48 19.46 -5.64
CA LYS A 149 20.90 19.28 -5.40
C LYS A 149 21.36 18.41 -6.54
N ARG A 150 22.09 19.03 -7.49
CA ARG A 150 22.66 18.41 -8.69
C ARG A 150 23.00 16.96 -8.39
N LYS A 151 22.54 16.04 -9.25
CA LYS A 151 22.79 14.59 -9.12
C LYS A 151 24.27 14.38 -8.77
N TYR A 152 24.60 14.18 -7.50
CA TYR A 152 25.98 14.02 -7.08
C TYR A 152 26.55 12.82 -7.83
N ASP A 153 27.68 13.01 -8.51
CA ASP A 153 28.45 11.92 -9.08
C ASP A 153 28.61 10.83 -8.02
N LYS A 154 28.60 9.57 -8.44
CA LYS A 154 28.64 8.42 -7.52
C LYS A 154 29.75 8.55 -6.47
N ALA A 155 30.88 9.14 -6.86
CA ALA A 155 32.00 9.46 -5.98
C ALA A 155 31.64 10.48 -4.87
N ALA A 156 31.02 11.62 -5.22
CA ALA A 156 30.62 12.65 -4.26
C ALA A 156 29.57 12.14 -3.25
N ARG A 157 28.65 11.28 -3.71
CA ARG A 157 27.68 10.61 -2.83
C ARG A 157 28.36 9.67 -1.83
N ILE A 158 29.33 8.88 -2.29
CA ILE A 158 30.09 7.98 -1.42
C ILE A 158 30.94 8.77 -0.41
N ALA A 159 31.51 9.90 -0.81
CA ALA A 159 32.29 10.77 0.06
C ALA A 159 31.44 11.36 1.20
N SER A 160 30.27 11.92 0.88
CA SER A 160 29.33 12.45 1.89
C SER A 160 28.83 11.36 2.84
N VAL A 161 28.51 10.18 2.33
CA VAL A 161 28.10 9.04 3.17
C VAL A 161 29.24 8.58 4.09
N LYS A 162 30.49 8.52 3.59
CA LYS A 162 31.67 8.19 4.41
C LYS A 162 31.93 9.23 5.49
N GLU A 163 31.74 10.51 5.17
CA GLU A 163 31.91 11.61 6.11
C GLU A 163 30.91 11.53 7.26
N GLY A 164 29.63 11.30 6.99
CA GLY A 164 28.62 11.06 8.02
C GLY A 164 28.78 9.74 8.78
N GLN A 165 29.70 8.86 8.37
CA GLN A 165 30.02 7.61 9.05
C GLN A 165 31.29 7.68 9.91
N LYS A 166 32.07 8.77 9.88
CA LYS A 166 33.35 8.91 10.61
C LYS A 166 33.20 8.68 12.13
N ASP A 167 32.11 9.13 12.72
CA ASP A 167 31.88 9.03 14.17
C ASP A 167 31.04 7.80 14.57
N ARG A 168 30.59 6.99 13.61
CA ARG A 168 29.84 5.76 13.88
C ARG A 168 30.77 4.56 13.91
N GLN A 169 30.74 3.83 15.01
CA GLN A 169 31.36 2.50 15.08
C GLN A 169 30.81 1.62 13.96
N LYS A 170 31.69 0.85 13.29
CA LYS A 170 31.36 -0.01 12.14
C LYS A 170 30.03 -0.75 12.36
N PHE A 171 29.02 -0.39 11.59
CA PHE A 171 27.69 -0.99 11.69
C PHE A 171 27.76 -2.48 11.34
N GLY A 172 27.14 -3.30 12.19
CA GLY A 172 27.10 -4.75 12.04
C GLY A 172 27.82 -5.51 13.16
N TYR A 173 28.12 -6.78 12.89
CA TYR A 173 28.72 -7.69 13.87
C TYR A 173 30.13 -7.22 14.25
N LYS A 174 30.29 -6.78 15.50
CA LYS A 174 31.59 -6.49 16.12
C LYS A 174 32.29 -7.81 16.40
N ASP A 175 33.44 -8.03 15.77
CA ASP A 175 34.26 -9.21 16.04
C ASP A 175 34.93 -9.01 17.40
N GLY A 176 34.45 -9.70 18.43
CA GLY A 176 34.97 -9.58 19.80
C GLY A 176 36.32 -10.26 20.03
N ARG A 177 37.08 -10.56 18.98
CA ARG A 177 38.41 -11.17 19.10
C ARG A 177 39.44 -10.09 19.47
N LEU A 178 40.25 -10.40 20.48
CA LEU A 178 41.29 -9.50 21.01
C LEU A 178 42.42 -9.22 20.01
N ASN A 179 42.70 -10.15 19.10
CA ASN A 179 43.77 -10.00 18.10
C ASN A 179 43.19 -9.87 16.69
N ILE A 180 43.55 -8.78 16.03
CA ILE A 180 43.11 -8.39 14.67
C ILE A 180 43.51 -9.45 13.63
N HIS A 181 44.62 -10.17 13.84
CA HIS A 181 45.15 -11.18 12.91
C HIS A 181 44.75 -12.62 13.24
N CYS A 182 43.84 -12.83 14.20
CA CYS A 182 43.40 -14.17 14.57
C CYS A 182 42.55 -14.81 13.45
N SER A 183 42.90 -16.04 13.07
CA SER A 183 42.14 -16.82 12.09
C SER A 183 40.74 -17.18 12.61
N LYS A 184 39.81 -17.45 11.68
CA LYS A 184 38.43 -17.83 12.02
C LYS A 184 38.33 -19.31 12.34
N THR A 185 37.52 -19.66 13.34
CA THR A 185 37.24 -21.07 13.66
C THR A 185 36.52 -21.79 12.52
N ASN A 186 36.69 -23.12 12.40
CA ASN A 186 35.97 -23.92 11.40
C ASN A 186 34.43 -23.78 11.53
N ARG A 187 33.94 -23.54 12.76
CA ARG A 187 32.53 -23.27 13.05
C ARG A 187 32.05 -21.95 12.44
N GLU A 188 32.86 -20.89 12.49
CA GLU A 188 32.56 -19.58 11.87
C GLU A 188 32.69 -19.64 10.35
N ARG A 189 33.73 -20.33 9.83
CA ARG A 189 33.89 -20.55 8.38
C ARG A 189 32.68 -21.25 7.77
N ARG A 190 32.04 -22.16 8.52
CA ARG A 190 30.82 -22.86 8.10
C ARG A 190 29.59 -21.95 7.97
N LYS A 191 29.53 -20.83 8.70
CA LYS A 191 28.39 -19.89 8.71
C LYS A 191 28.44 -18.84 7.58
N LYS A 192 29.48 -18.82 6.74
CA LYS A 192 29.66 -17.79 5.69
C LYS A 192 28.81 -18.00 4.42
N LYS A 193 28.06 -19.11 4.29
CA LYS A 193 27.16 -19.29 3.12
C LYS A 193 25.78 -18.74 3.46
N ASN A 194 25.12 -18.09 2.49
CA ASN A 194 23.77 -17.56 2.64
C ASN A 194 22.83 -18.64 3.21
N PHE A 195 21.98 -18.26 4.17
CA PHE A 195 21.11 -19.21 4.87
C PHE A 195 20.20 -20.00 3.92
N GLN A 196 19.67 -19.38 2.86
CA GLN A 196 18.90 -20.08 1.81
C GLN A 196 19.72 -21.20 1.11
N MET A 197 21.03 -20.99 0.95
CA MET A 197 21.97 -21.98 0.37
C MET A 197 22.43 -23.04 1.38
N ILE A 198 22.22 -22.82 2.68
CA ILE A 198 22.54 -23.78 3.73
C ILE A 198 21.30 -24.57 4.17
N LYS A 199 20.10 -23.98 4.07
CA LYS A 199 18.84 -24.53 4.59
C LYS A 199 18.58 -25.96 4.12
N HIS A 200 18.87 -26.26 2.86
CA HIS A 200 18.67 -27.60 2.29
C HIS A 200 19.77 -28.60 2.70
N LYS A 201 20.94 -28.13 3.17
CA LYS A 201 22.05 -28.96 3.70
C LYS A 201 21.94 -29.18 5.21
N VAL A 202 21.29 -28.25 5.91
CA VAL A 202 20.91 -28.40 7.31
C VAL A 202 19.67 -29.28 7.35
N LYS A 203 19.89 -30.60 7.25
CA LYS A 203 18.86 -31.57 7.61
C LYS A 203 18.46 -31.29 9.06
N SER A 204 17.16 -31.13 9.33
CA SER A 204 16.64 -31.09 10.70
C SER A 204 17.15 -32.31 11.47
N LYS A 205 17.23 -32.21 12.80
CA LYS A 205 17.67 -33.33 13.64
C LYS A 205 16.70 -34.51 13.47
N VAL A 206 17.01 -35.41 12.54
CA VAL A 206 16.40 -36.74 12.49
C VAL A 206 16.75 -37.42 13.81
N LYS A 207 15.75 -37.97 14.50
CA LYS A 207 15.99 -38.74 15.73
C LYS A 207 16.96 -39.86 15.36
N ARG A 208 18.14 -39.88 15.99
CA ARG A 208 19.16 -40.92 15.77
C ARG A 208 18.54 -42.30 15.95
N SER A 209 18.87 -43.24 15.07
CA SER A 209 18.44 -44.63 15.22
C SER A 209 18.97 -45.21 16.54
N PHE A 210 18.34 -46.26 17.05
CA PHE A 210 18.81 -46.93 18.28
C PHE A 210 20.26 -47.41 18.14
N LYS A 211 20.63 -47.96 16.98
CA LYS A 211 22.00 -48.37 16.64
C LYS A 211 22.98 -47.19 16.69
N ASP A 212 22.61 -46.03 16.13
CA ASP A 212 23.45 -44.83 16.19
C ASP A 212 23.65 -44.31 17.61
N LYS A 213 22.64 -44.45 18.48
CA LYS A 213 22.75 -44.07 19.90
C LYS A 213 23.73 -45.01 20.62
N GLN A 214 23.65 -46.31 20.38
CA GLN A 214 24.59 -47.29 20.94
C GLN A 214 26.03 -47.02 20.48
N ILE A 215 26.25 -46.71 19.20
CA ILE A 215 27.58 -46.38 18.68
C ILE A 215 28.14 -45.10 19.32
N ALA A 216 27.32 -44.06 19.50
CA ALA A 216 27.77 -42.85 20.22
C ALA A 216 28.13 -43.13 21.67
N LEU A 217 27.31 -43.90 22.39
CA LEU A 217 27.59 -44.27 23.77
C LEU A 217 28.91 -45.04 23.85
N ARG A 218 29.10 -46.03 22.97
CA ARG A 218 30.35 -46.80 22.89
C ARG A 218 31.56 -45.91 22.62
N ASN A 219 31.48 -45.01 21.64
CA ASN A 219 32.57 -44.08 21.32
C ASN A 219 32.87 -43.12 22.47
N HIS A 220 31.84 -42.64 23.17
CA HIS A 220 32.01 -41.80 24.36
C HIS A 220 32.74 -42.55 25.48
N LEU A 221 32.34 -43.79 25.78
CA LEU A 221 33.01 -44.61 26.81
C LEU A 221 34.47 -44.92 26.44
N ILE A 222 34.75 -45.20 25.16
CA ILE A 222 36.12 -45.37 24.66
C ILE A 222 36.93 -44.08 24.86
N HIS A 223 36.35 -42.92 24.59
CA HIS A 223 37.03 -41.64 24.79
C HIS A 223 37.35 -41.39 26.28
N LEU A 224 36.39 -41.63 27.18
CA LEU A 224 36.62 -41.54 28.63
C LEU A 224 37.72 -42.49 29.11
N LYS A 225 37.76 -43.72 28.56
CA LYS A 225 38.81 -44.69 28.87
C LYS A 225 40.19 -44.27 28.36
N LYS A 226 40.26 -43.50 27.26
CA LYS A 226 41.51 -42.95 26.72
C LYS A 226 41.98 -41.68 27.43
N MET A 227 41.07 -40.99 28.14
CA MET A 227 41.40 -39.79 28.92
C MET A 227 41.76 -40.09 30.38
N LYS A 228 41.54 -41.33 30.84
CA LYS A 228 42.21 -41.89 32.02
C LYS A 228 43.52 -42.52 31.57
#